data_AF-A0A9P9D1D5-F1
#
_entry.id   AF-A0A9P9D1D5-F1
#
_cell.length_a   1.000
_cell.length_b   1.000
_cell.length_c   1.000
_cell.angle_alpha   90.00
_cell.angle_beta   90.00
_cell.angle_gamma   90.00
#
_symmetry.space_group_name_H-M   'P 1'
#
loop_
_entity.id
_entity.type
_entity.pdbx_description
1 polymer ?
#
loop_
_entity_poly.entity_id
_entity_poly.type
_entity_poly.pdbx_seq_one_letter_code
_entity_poly.pdbx_strand_id
1 'polypeptide(L)'
;MAEGSPDYKALYLEEQCRRKEEQRRQSAQKEAEAARETEQRRREEEQRRREQAEQAHERAGEKTRKTALPKFLHACHNHLYSNLTVQTDWTQSTRGNTANANNKLRPEKLVLWADFPARQAAIWEGLTESGFASDRHFTSLHTLEETGEAVRRRVMNTAQHQKGITEAKMNSHTD
;
A
#
# COMPACT_ATOMS: atom_id res chain seq x y z
N MET A 1 72.57 15.79 60.87
CA MET A 1 72.17 15.68 59.45
C MET A 1 70.86 16.44 59.32
N ALA A 2 70.93 17.75 59.03
CA ALA A 2 69.71 18.56 58.88
C ALA A 2 69.24 18.42 57.43
N GLU A 3 68.17 17.67 57.22
CA GLU A 3 67.53 17.54 55.91
C GLU A 3 67.12 18.92 55.40
N GLY A 4 67.55 19.26 54.19
CA GLY A 4 67.32 20.56 53.58
C GLY A 4 65.83 20.86 53.48
N SER A 5 65.45 22.08 53.87
CA SER A 5 64.08 22.59 53.75
C SER A 5 63.56 22.38 52.31
N PRO A 6 62.34 21.84 52.11
CA PRO A 6 61.80 21.63 50.78
C PRO A 6 61.68 22.97 50.03
N ASP A 7 62.02 22.97 48.73
CA ASP A 7 61.75 24.11 47.85
C ASP A 7 60.23 24.18 47.57
N TYR A 8 59.54 24.94 48.42
CA TYR A 8 58.09 25.16 48.33
C TYR A 8 57.65 25.75 46.98
N LYS A 9 58.53 26.48 46.28
CA LYS A 9 58.22 27.05 44.98
C LYS A 9 58.19 25.98 43.89
N ALA A 10 59.13 25.03 43.94
CA ALA A 10 59.13 23.86 43.07
C ALA A 10 57.90 22.97 43.31
N LEU A 11 57.58 22.67 44.58
CA LEU A 11 56.40 21.87 44.95
C LEU A 11 55.08 22.51 44.48
N TYR A 12 54.94 23.84 44.57
CA TYR A 12 53.76 24.55 44.09
C TYR A 12 53.61 24.48 42.56
N LEU A 13 54.72 24.60 41.82
CA LEU A 13 54.72 24.48 40.36
C LEU A 13 54.40 23.05 39.91
N GLU A 14 54.89 22.05 40.63
CA GLU A 14 54.61 20.63 40.39
C GLU A 14 53.11 20.32 40.60
N GLU A 15 52.51 20.81 41.68
CA GLU A 15 51.06 20.71 41.92
C GLU A 15 50.23 21.40 40.82
N GLN A 16 50.66 22.57 40.33
CA GLN A 16 49.99 23.26 39.22
C GLN A 16 50.09 22.48 37.92
N CYS A 17 51.24 21.87 37.62
CA CYS A 17 51.40 20.96 36.49
C CYS A 17 50.48 19.74 36.63
N ARG A 18 50.42 19.12 37.82
CA ARG A 18 49.55 17.97 38.09
C ARG A 18 48.07 18.31 37.87
N ARG A 19 47.60 19.44 38.38
CA ARG A 19 46.22 19.91 38.18
C ARG A 19 45.87 20.17 36.72
N LYS A 20 46.79 20.80 35.97
CA LYS A 20 46.60 21.02 34.53
C LYS A 20 46.57 19.71 33.75
N GLU A 21 47.44 18.77 34.09
CA GLU A 21 47.46 17.46 33.44
C GLU A 21 46.20 16.66 33.75
N GLU A 22 45.73 16.68 35.00
CA GLU A 22 44.48 16.05 35.41
C GLU A 22 43.25 16.68 34.74
N GLN A 23 43.20 18.01 34.62
CA GLN A 23 42.17 18.70 33.83
C GLN A 23 42.23 18.29 32.35
N ARG A 24 43.42 18.18 31.75
CA ARG A 24 43.56 17.72 30.36
C ARG A 24 43.10 16.27 30.20
N ARG A 25 43.43 15.39 31.15
CA ARG A 25 42.97 13.99 31.16
C ARG A 25 41.45 13.92 31.31
N GLN A 26 40.85 14.69 32.21
CA GLN A 26 39.39 14.75 32.38
C GLN A 26 38.70 15.32 31.14
N SER A 27 39.24 16.38 30.53
CA SER A 27 38.70 16.95 29.30
C SER A 27 38.77 15.96 28.14
N ALA A 28 39.92 15.29 27.97
CA ALA A 28 40.10 14.28 26.93
C ALA A 28 39.18 13.06 27.14
N GLN A 29 38.93 12.65 28.39
CA GLN A 29 37.97 11.60 28.70
C GLN A 29 36.53 12.00 28.34
N LYS A 30 36.10 13.22 28.73
CA LYS A 30 34.77 13.73 28.39
C LYS A 30 34.57 13.87 26.88
N GLU A 31 35.58 14.35 26.16
CA GLU A 31 35.53 14.47 24.70
C GLU A 31 35.48 13.09 24.04
N ALA A 32 36.26 12.12 24.52
CA ALA A 32 36.20 10.74 24.04
C ALA A 32 34.85 10.07 24.34
N GLU A 33 34.26 10.33 25.49
CA GLU A 33 32.93 9.83 25.85
C GLU A 33 31.84 10.45 24.98
N ALA A 34 31.85 11.77 24.80
CA ALA A 34 30.93 12.48 23.91
C ALA A 34 31.07 12.02 22.44
N ALA A 35 32.30 11.76 21.98
CA ALA A 35 32.55 11.22 20.64
C ALA A 35 31.98 9.79 20.49
N ARG A 36 32.07 8.95 21.53
CA ARG A 36 31.46 7.61 21.53
C ARG A 36 29.94 7.69 21.54
N GLU A 37 29.36 8.57 22.33
CA GLU A 37 27.90 8.74 22.40
C GLU A 37 27.33 9.25 21.07
N THR A 38 27.99 10.22 20.43
CA THR A 38 27.56 10.74 19.12
C THR A 38 27.68 9.68 18.02
N GLU A 39 28.76 8.90 17.98
CA GLU A 39 28.89 7.78 17.05
C GLU A 39 27.85 6.69 17.31
N GLN A 40 27.55 6.39 18.57
CA GLN A 40 26.50 5.42 18.91
C GLN A 40 25.12 5.91 18.48
N ARG A 41 24.76 7.17 18.75
CA ARG A 41 23.50 7.77 18.28
C ARG A 41 23.40 7.75 16.76
N ARG A 42 24.50 8.06 16.06
CA ARG A 42 24.54 8.00 14.59
C ARG A 42 24.26 6.59 14.06
N ARG A 43 24.85 5.57 14.70
CA ARG A 43 24.60 4.16 14.34
C ARG A 43 23.16 3.74 14.62
N GLU A 44 22.60 4.16 15.75
CA GLU A 44 21.20 3.87 16.11
C GLU A 44 20.22 4.54 15.12
N GLU A 45 20.46 5.79 14.75
CA GLU A 45 19.66 6.48 13.73
C GLU A 45 19.78 5.82 12.35
N GLU A 46 20.99 5.43 11.95
CA GLU A 46 21.21 4.72 10.70
C GLU A 46 20.48 3.36 10.68
N GLN A 47 20.56 2.61 11.79
CA GLN A 47 19.88 1.34 11.95
C GLN A 47 18.35 1.50 11.87
N ARG A 48 17.79 2.48 12.60
CA ARG A 48 16.36 2.79 12.53
C ARG A 48 15.93 3.18 11.11
N ARG A 49 16.74 3.95 10.41
CA ARG A 49 16.46 4.34 9.01
C ARG A 49 16.47 3.13 8.09
N ARG A 50 17.41 2.20 8.26
CA ARG A 50 17.48 0.94 7.50
C ARG A 50 16.25 0.08 7.76
N GLU A 51 15.87 -0.12 9.01
CA GLU A 51 14.68 -0.89 9.40
C GLU A 51 13.40 -0.28 8.83
N GLN A 52 13.26 1.06 8.89
CA GLN A 52 12.11 1.74 8.28
C GLN A 52 12.07 1.58 6.75
N ALA A 53 13.22 1.67 6.09
CA ALA A 53 13.32 1.47 4.65
C ALA A 53 12.96 0.04 4.25
N GLU A 54 13.43 -0.95 5.01
CA GLU A 54 13.11 -2.37 4.81
C GLU A 54 11.62 -2.64 5.00
N GLN A 55 11.02 -2.14 6.09
CA GLN A 55 9.58 -2.25 6.32
C GLN A 55 8.74 -1.54 5.25
N ALA A 56 9.22 -0.39 4.74
CA ALA A 56 8.54 0.30 3.65
C ALA A 56 8.63 -0.51 2.34
N HIS A 57 9.81 -1.08 2.06
CA HIS A 57 10.02 -1.95 0.91
C HIS A 57 9.17 -3.22 0.98
N GLU A 58 9.12 -3.88 2.13
CA GLU A 58 8.29 -5.06 2.34
C GLU A 58 6.80 -4.74 2.12
N ARG A 59 6.30 -3.66 2.76
CA ARG A 59 4.90 -3.22 2.57
C ARG A 59 4.59 -2.88 1.11
N ALA A 60 5.50 -2.22 0.40
CA ALA A 60 5.34 -1.93 -1.02
C ALA A 60 5.33 -3.22 -1.86
N GLY A 61 6.20 -4.17 -1.55
CA GLY A 61 6.23 -5.49 -2.18
C GLY A 61 4.95 -6.27 -1.94
N GLU A 62 4.39 -6.23 -0.73
CA GLU A 62 3.12 -6.90 -0.42
C GLU A 62 1.93 -6.34 -1.20
N LYS A 63 1.88 -5.02 -1.37
CA LYS A 63 0.80 -4.34 -2.12
C LYS A 63 0.85 -4.61 -3.62
N THR A 64 2.05 -4.76 -4.17
CA THR A 64 2.29 -5.00 -5.60
C THR A 64 2.33 -6.48 -5.97
N ARG A 65 2.50 -7.38 -4.99
CA ARG A 65 2.44 -8.83 -5.22
C ARG A 65 1.03 -9.26 -5.63
N LYS A 66 0.98 -10.29 -6.48
CA LYS A 66 -0.26 -10.97 -6.85
C LYS A 66 -1.02 -11.50 -5.63
N THR A 67 -2.34 -11.49 -5.73
CA THR A 67 -3.25 -11.91 -4.66
C THR A 67 -3.77 -13.33 -4.92
N ALA A 68 -4.12 -14.02 -3.84
CA ALA A 68 -4.88 -15.26 -3.88
C ALA A 68 -6.39 -14.95 -4.04
N LEU A 69 -7.19 -15.93 -4.45
CA LEU A 69 -8.60 -15.72 -4.80
C LEU A 69 -9.42 -15.06 -3.67
N PRO A 70 -9.37 -15.50 -2.40
CA PRO A 70 -10.18 -14.87 -1.34
C PRO A 70 -9.80 -13.40 -1.13
N LYS A 71 -8.50 -13.09 -1.13
CA LYS A 71 -7.98 -11.73 -0.95
C LYS A 71 -8.33 -10.85 -2.14
N PHE A 72 -8.27 -11.39 -3.35
CA PHE A 72 -8.68 -10.72 -4.58
C PHE A 72 -10.16 -10.34 -4.54
N LEU A 73 -11.05 -11.29 -4.21
CA LEU A 73 -12.50 -11.04 -4.15
C LEU A 73 -12.85 -10.00 -3.09
N HIS A 74 -12.23 -10.07 -1.92
CA HIS A 74 -12.41 -9.07 -0.86
C HIS A 74 -11.98 -7.67 -1.33
N ALA A 75 -10.83 -7.56 -2.01
CA ALA A 75 -10.35 -6.31 -2.57
C ALA A 75 -11.28 -5.77 -3.68
N CYS A 76 -11.79 -6.63 -4.57
CA CYS A 76 -12.79 -6.26 -5.57
C CYS A 76 -14.06 -5.68 -4.93
N HIS A 77 -14.54 -6.29 -3.84
CA HIS A 77 -15.69 -5.77 -3.10
C HIS A 77 -15.41 -4.35 -2.57
N ASN A 78 -14.30 -4.16 -1.86
CA ASN A 78 -13.97 -2.88 -1.22
C ASN A 78 -13.65 -1.76 -2.22
N HIS A 79 -12.89 -2.06 -3.27
CA HIS A 79 -12.37 -1.05 -4.19
C HIS A 79 -13.26 -0.83 -5.42
N LEU A 80 -13.94 -1.86 -5.92
CA LEU A 80 -14.77 -1.74 -7.12
C LEU A 80 -16.25 -1.63 -6.75
N TYR A 81 -16.79 -2.61 -6.04
CA TYR A 81 -18.24 -2.73 -5.83
C TYR A 81 -18.81 -1.69 -4.86
N SER A 82 -18.22 -1.55 -3.67
CA SER A 82 -18.72 -0.64 -2.62
C SER A 82 -18.68 0.83 -3.02
N ASN A 83 -17.96 1.16 -4.09
CA ASN A 83 -17.83 2.51 -4.63
C ASN A 83 -18.73 2.78 -5.83
N LEU A 84 -19.56 1.81 -6.23
CA LEU A 84 -20.56 2.00 -7.28
C LEU A 84 -21.72 2.84 -6.74
N THR A 85 -21.89 4.05 -7.28
CA THR A 85 -23.05 4.89 -7.00
C THR A 85 -24.15 4.59 -8.03
N VAL A 86 -25.36 4.31 -7.55
CA VAL A 86 -26.53 4.17 -8.43
C VAL A 86 -26.93 5.55 -8.95
N GLN A 87 -27.14 5.66 -10.25
CA GLN A 87 -27.69 6.88 -10.85
C GLN A 87 -29.14 7.06 -10.41
N THR A 88 -29.42 8.06 -9.58
CA THR A 88 -30.76 8.36 -9.07
C THR A 88 -31.57 9.27 -9.99
N ASP A 89 -30.90 9.95 -10.92
CA ASP A 89 -31.55 10.77 -11.93
C ASP A 89 -32.18 9.88 -13.02
N TRP A 90 -33.50 9.74 -12.95
CA TRP A 90 -34.30 9.00 -13.92
C TRP A 90 -34.15 9.51 -15.36
N THR A 91 -33.76 10.76 -15.56
CA THR A 91 -33.56 11.31 -16.91
C THR A 91 -32.31 10.75 -17.60
N GLN A 92 -31.35 10.25 -16.81
CA GLN A 92 -30.11 9.61 -17.28
C GLN A 92 -30.25 8.08 -17.42
N SER A 93 -31.43 7.53 -17.10
CA SER A 93 -31.72 6.13 -17.36
C SER A 93 -31.74 5.84 -18.87
N THR A 94 -31.35 4.63 -19.26
CA THR A 94 -31.43 4.18 -20.65
C THR A 94 -32.89 4.19 -21.10
N ARG A 95 -33.28 5.21 -21.86
CA ARG A 95 -34.60 5.31 -22.47
C ARG A 95 -34.63 4.43 -23.72
N GLY A 96 -35.28 3.28 -23.62
CA GLY A 96 -35.54 2.40 -24.76
C GLY A 96 -37.03 2.13 -24.86
N ASN A 97 -37.57 2.10 -26.08
CA ASN A 97 -38.91 1.57 -26.30
C ASN A 97 -38.87 0.06 -26.05
N THR A 98 -39.48 -0.39 -24.95
CA THR A 98 -39.59 -1.81 -24.58
C THR A 98 -40.33 -2.65 -25.63
N ALA A 99 -41.09 -2.01 -26.52
CA ALA A 99 -41.75 -2.66 -27.66
C ALA A 99 -40.78 -3.10 -28.78
N ASN A 100 -39.49 -2.73 -28.73
CA ASN A 100 -38.50 -3.15 -29.73
C ASN A 100 -37.87 -4.53 -29.44
N ALA A 101 -38.61 -5.39 -28.72
CA ALA A 101 -38.23 -6.76 -28.41
C ALA A 101 -38.86 -7.81 -29.34
N ASN A 102 -39.61 -7.37 -30.37
CA ASN A 102 -40.13 -8.26 -31.39
C ASN A 102 -38.96 -9.04 -32.03
N ASN A 103 -39.12 -10.36 -32.18
CA ASN A 103 -38.13 -11.31 -32.70
C ASN A 103 -36.89 -11.59 -31.82
N LYS A 104 -36.90 -11.24 -30.52
CA LYS A 104 -35.85 -11.69 -29.58
C LYS A 104 -36.26 -12.99 -28.89
N LEU A 105 -35.36 -13.97 -28.86
CA LEU A 105 -35.52 -15.17 -28.04
C LEU A 105 -35.64 -14.76 -26.57
N ARG A 106 -36.73 -15.19 -25.92
CA ARG A 106 -36.99 -14.94 -24.51
C ARG A 106 -37.64 -16.16 -23.89
N PRO A 107 -37.33 -16.49 -22.64
CA PRO A 107 -38.02 -17.57 -21.94
C PRO A 107 -39.51 -17.24 -21.79
N GLU A 108 -40.38 -18.21 -22.01
CA GLU A 108 -41.83 -18.08 -21.78
C GLU A 108 -42.17 -18.01 -20.29
N LYS A 109 -41.34 -18.64 -19.45
CA LYS A 109 -41.51 -18.70 -18.00
C LYS A 109 -40.18 -18.51 -17.30
N LEU A 110 -40.19 -17.73 -16.23
CA LEU A 110 -39.11 -17.69 -15.26
C LEU A 110 -39.37 -18.80 -14.24
N VAL A 111 -38.41 -19.71 -14.07
CA VAL A 111 -38.50 -20.82 -13.12
C VAL A 111 -37.44 -20.66 -12.04
N LEU A 112 -37.75 -21.14 -10.83
CA LEU A 112 -36.80 -21.12 -9.73
C LEU A 112 -35.65 -22.10 -10.02
N TRP A 113 -34.42 -21.63 -9.85
CA TRP A 113 -33.24 -22.48 -9.92
C TRP A 113 -33.00 -23.17 -8.57
N ALA A 114 -33.78 -24.21 -8.30
CA ALA A 114 -33.89 -24.83 -6.97
C ALA A 114 -32.58 -25.43 -6.43
N ASP A 115 -31.74 -25.97 -7.30
CA ASP A 115 -30.47 -26.62 -6.92
C ASP A 115 -29.24 -25.70 -7.05
N PHE A 116 -29.45 -24.41 -7.37
CA PHE A 116 -28.36 -23.45 -7.51
C PHE A 116 -27.44 -23.36 -6.28
N PRO A 117 -27.94 -23.25 -5.04
CA PRO A 117 -27.07 -23.14 -3.87
C PRO A 117 -26.17 -24.37 -3.69
N ALA A 118 -26.75 -25.57 -3.87
CA ALA A 118 -26.01 -26.82 -3.76
C ALA A 118 -24.93 -26.95 -4.85
N ARG A 119 -25.26 -26.59 -6.09
CA ARG A 119 -24.29 -26.58 -7.21
C ARG A 119 -23.18 -25.57 -6.98
N GLN A 120 -23.49 -24.36 -6.51
CA GLN A 120 -22.47 -23.36 -6.19
C GLN A 120 -21.54 -23.84 -5.09
N ALA A 121 -22.07 -24.42 -4.01
CA ALA A 121 -21.25 -24.97 -2.93
C ALA A 121 -20.25 -26.02 -3.43
N ALA A 122 -20.71 -26.98 -4.24
CA ALA A 122 -19.84 -28.01 -4.81
C ALA A 122 -18.73 -27.44 -5.72
N ILE A 123 -19.04 -26.39 -6.50
CA ILE A 123 -18.04 -25.69 -7.33
C ILE A 123 -16.99 -25.00 -6.43
N TRP A 124 -17.44 -24.31 -5.39
CA TRP A 124 -16.55 -23.60 -4.46
C TRP A 124 -15.66 -24.57 -3.69
N GLU A 125 -16.20 -25.70 -3.24
CA GLU A 125 -15.45 -26.76 -2.57
C GLU A 125 -14.29 -27.24 -3.44
N GLY A 126 -14.57 -27.71 -4.66
CA GLY A 126 -13.53 -28.15 -5.59
C GLY A 126 -12.51 -27.06 -5.94
N LEU A 127 -12.94 -25.81 -6.05
CA LEU A 127 -12.04 -24.68 -6.30
C LEU A 127 -11.10 -24.43 -5.10
N THR A 128 -11.60 -24.53 -3.88
CA THR A 128 -10.81 -24.34 -2.66
C THR A 128 -9.86 -25.50 -2.37
N GLU A 129 -10.24 -26.74 -2.70
CA GLU A 129 -9.42 -27.93 -2.49
C GLU A 129 -8.24 -28.05 -3.46
N SER A 130 -8.40 -27.54 -4.69
CA SER A 130 -7.40 -27.66 -5.76
C SER A 130 -6.12 -26.81 -5.60
N GLY A 131 -5.98 -26.07 -4.50
CA GLY A 131 -4.85 -25.15 -4.25
C GLY A 131 -4.87 -23.87 -5.08
N PHE A 132 -5.54 -23.87 -6.24
CA PHE A 132 -5.71 -22.72 -7.12
C PHE A 132 -6.22 -21.46 -6.40
N ALA A 133 -7.16 -21.62 -5.46
CA ALA A 133 -7.70 -20.51 -4.70
C ALA A 133 -6.66 -19.86 -3.75
N SER A 134 -5.70 -20.65 -3.27
CA SER A 134 -4.63 -20.20 -2.35
C SER A 134 -3.43 -19.62 -3.10
N ASP A 135 -3.22 -20.04 -4.34
CA ASP A 135 -2.13 -19.57 -5.17
C ASP A 135 -2.34 -18.13 -5.67
N ARG A 136 -1.23 -17.41 -5.85
CA ARG A 136 -1.21 -15.98 -6.16
C ARG A 136 -1.32 -15.72 -7.66
N HIS A 137 -2.48 -16.03 -8.23
CA HIS A 137 -2.74 -15.86 -9.65
C HIS A 137 -3.34 -14.49 -10.02
N PHE A 138 -3.94 -13.80 -9.06
CA PHE A 138 -4.78 -12.62 -9.32
C PHE A 138 -3.99 -11.31 -9.21
N THR A 139 -4.58 -10.23 -9.73
CA THR A 139 -3.94 -8.91 -9.77
C THR A 139 -3.55 -8.40 -8.37
N SER A 140 -2.61 -7.46 -8.34
CA SER A 140 -2.15 -6.87 -7.09
C SER A 140 -3.24 -6.00 -6.44
N LEU A 141 -3.14 -5.80 -5.13
CA LEU A 141 -4.04 -4.88 -4.41
C LEU A 141 -3.92 -3.46 -4.93
N HIS A 142 -2.68 -3.01 -5.18
CA HIS A 142 -2.42 -1.68 -5.70
C HIS A 142 -3.13 -1.43 -7.04
N THR A 143 -3.05 -2.38 -7.97
CA THR A 143 -3.74 -2.29 -9.27
C THR A 143 -5.26 -2.23 -9.12
N LEU A 144 -5.84 -2.98 -8.18
CA LEU A 144 -7.28 -2.95 -7.93
C LEU A 144 -7.74 -1.62 -7.32
N GLU A 145 -6.94 -1.07 -6.41
CA GLU A 145 -7.19 0.24 -5.81
C GLU A 145 -7.19 1.34 -6.88
N GLU A 146 -6.14 1.39 -7.71
CA GLU A 146 -6.05 2.33 -8.84
C GLU A 146 -7.21 2.17 -9.84
N THR A 147 -7.56 0.93 -10.17
CA THR A 147 -8.68 0.64 -11.07
C THR A 147 -10.00 1.11 -10.47
N GLY A 148 -10.20 0.88 -9.17
CA GLY A 148 -11.37 1.35 -8.44
C GLY A 148 -11.49 2.88 -8.42
N GLU A 149 -10.38 3.59 -8.20
CA GLU A 149 -10.34 5.05 -8.30
C GLU A 149 -10.64 5.55 -9.72
N ALA A 150 -10.09 4.89 -10.75
CA ALA A 150 -10.35 5.22 -12.13
C ALA A 150 -11.83 5.01 -12.50
N VAL A 151 -12.41 3.87 -12.09
CA VAL A 151 -13.84 3.57 -12.26
C VAL A 151 -14.71 4.60 -11.55
N ARG A 152 -14.35 4.99 -10.32
CA ARG A 152 -15.09 6.02 -9.56
C ARG A 152 -15.08 7.39 -10.24
N ARG A 153 -13.93 7.81 -10.78
CA ARG A 153 -13.80 9.08 -11.52
C ARG A 153 -14.56 9.05 -12.83
N ARG A 154 -14.68 7.88 -13.45
CA ARG A 154 -15.47 7.71 -14.66
C ARG A 154 -16.94 7.79 -14.28
N VAL A 155 -17.59 8.90 -14.59
CA VAL A 155 -19.06 8.94 -14.63
C VAL A 155 -19.47 7.86 -15.63
N MET A 156 -19.98 6.73 -15.14
CA MET A 156 -20.42 5.59 -15.93
C MET A 156 -21.75 5.93 -16.61
N ASN A 157 -21.77 6.97 -17.44
CA ASN A 157 -22.89 7.31 -18.29
C ASN A 157 -22.81 6.43 -19.54
N THR A 158 -23.47 5.26 -19.49
CA THR A 158 -23.64 4.35 -20.63
C THR A 158 -24.21 5.06 -21.87
N ALA A 159 -24.99 6.13 -21.66
CA ALA A 159 -25.57 6.95 -22.72
C ALA A 159 -24.55 7.68 -23.63
N GLN A 160 -23.36 8.05 -23.13
CA GLN A 160 -22.36 8.74 -23.95
C GLN A 160 -21.53 7.79 -24.82
N HIS A 161 -21.40 6.52 -24.41
CA HIS A 161 -20.65 5.53 -25.19
C HIS A 161 -21.40 5.10 -26.47
N GLN A 162 -22.74 5.07 -26.44
CA GLN A 162 -23.54 4.80 -27.65
C GLN A 162 -23.47 5.95 -28.68
N LYS A 163 -23.46 7.22 -28.24
CA LYS A 163 -23.42 8.39 -29.15
C LYS A 163 -22.15 8.44 -30.01
N GLY A 164 -20.99 8.18 -29.42
CA GLY A 164 -19.71 8.17 -30.15
C GLY A 164 -19.62 7.05 -31.19
N ILE A 165 -20.23 5.88 -30.92
CA ILE A 165 -20.27 4.76 -31.87
C ILE A 165 -21.22 5.06 -33.04
N THR A 166 -22.32 5.78 -32.79
CA THR A 166 -23.25 6.19 -33.87
C THR A 166 -22.70 7.33 -34.74
N GLU A 167 -21.98 8.29 -34.17
CA GLU A 167 -21.35 9.38 -34.93
C GLU A 167 -20.19 8.88 -35.80
N ALA A 168 -19.37 7.95 -35.30
CA ALA A 168 -18.31 7.32 -36.10
C ALA A 168 -18.86 6.49 -37.28
N LYS A 169 -20.03 5.86 -37.12
CA LYS A 169 -20.69 5.13 -38.21
C LYS A 169 -21.29 6.06 -39.27
N MET A 170 -21.88 7.20 -38.87
CA MET A 170 -22.40 8.19 -39.81
C MET A 170 -21.29 8.88 -40.61
N ASN A 171 -20.12 9.15 -40.02
CA ASN A 171 -18.99 9.73 -40.76
C ASN A 171 -18.26 8.75 -41.68
N SER A 172 -18.43 7.43 -41.51
CA SER A 172 -17.85 6.39 -42.37
C SER A 172 -18.68 6.06 -43.62
N HIS A 173 -19.88 6.63 -43.76
CA HIS A 173 -20.79 6.40 -44.88
C HIS A 173 -20.88 7.62 -45.83
N THR A 174 -20.05 8.64 -45.61
CA THR A 174 -20.05 9.89 -46.38
C THR A 174 -18.72 10.16 -47.11
N ASP A 175 -17.88 9.14 -47.29
CA ASP A 175 -16.71 9.14 -48.18
C ASP A 175 -16.89 8.05 -49.26
#